data_AF-A0A967WRB4-F1
#
_entry.id   AF-A0A967WRB4-F1
#
_cell.length_a   1.000
_cell.length_b   1.000
_cell.length_c   1.000
_cell.angle_alpha   90.00
_cell.angle_beta   90.00
_cell.angle_gamma   90.00
#
_symmetry.space_group_name_H-M   'P 1'
#
loop_
_entity.id
_entity.type
_entity.pdbx_description
1 polymer ?
#
loop_
_entity_poly.entity_id
_entity_poly.type
_entity_poly.pdbx_seq_one_letter_code
_entity_poly.pdbx_strand_id
1 'polypeptide(L)' 'MAELSTLARPYAKAVYEYAEAAGDLETWSQTLALLGALAENDSVRELLSSPAFTTVQQADTLIEVCGDE' A
#
# COMPACT_ATOMS: atom_id res chain seq x y z
N MET A 1 -19.13 -6.42 11.19
CA MET A 1 -17.81 -5.79 11.07
C MET A 1 -16.96 -6.78 10.29
N ALA A 2 -16.82 -6.61 8.97
CA ALA A 2 -15.90 -7.46 8.21
C ALA A 2 -14.51 -7.18 8.76
N GLU A 3 -13.90 -8.20 9.34
CA GLU A 3 -12.56 -8.10 9.91
C GLU A 3 -11.63 -7.62 8.79
N LEU A 4 -10.87 -6.53 9.01
CA LEU A 4 -9.94 -5.98 8.00
C LEU A 4 -9.07 -7.07 7.36
N SER A 5 -8.75 -8.13 8.13
CA SER A 5 -8.04 -9.32 7.64
C SER A 5 -8.75 -10.02 6.47
N THR A 6 -10.07 -10.16 6.51
CA THR A 6 -10.85 -10.89 5.50
C THR A 6 -10.86 -10.17 4.16
N LEU A 7 -10.82 -8.83 4.20
CA LEU A 7 -10.81 -7.99 3.00
C LEU A 7 -9.39 -7.75 2.47
N ALA A 8 -8.38 -7.70 3.35
CA ALA A 8 -6.98 -7.53 2.97
C ALA A 8 -6.33 -8.79 2.38
N ARG A 9 -6.72 -9.99 2.84
CA ARG A 9 -6.19 -11.28 2.35
C ARG A 9 -6.24 -11.47 0.83
N PRO A 10 -7.36 -11.22 0.11
CA PRO A 10 -7.38 -11.39 -1.34
C PRO A 10 -6.39 -10.46 -2.06
N TYR A 11 -6.18 -9.23 -1.56
CA TYR A 11 -5.20 -8.31 -2.16
C TYR A 11 -3.76 -8.74 -1.89
N ALA A 12 -3.45 -9.16 -0.65
CA ALA A 12 -2.13 -9.68 -0.31
C ALA A 12 -1.77 -10.92 -1.15
N LYS A 13 -2.75 -11.81 -1.37
CA LYS A 13 -2.58 -12.98 -2.23
C LYS A 13 -2.33 -12.58 -3.68
N ALA A 14 -3.10 -11.63 -4.23
CA ALA A 14 -2.93 -11.17 -5.60
C ALA A 14 -1.55 -10.55 -5.85
N VAL A 15 -1.04 -9.75 -4.90
CA VAL A 15 0.31 -9.17 -4.99
C VAL A 15 1.39 -10.25 -4.93
N TYR A 16 1.25 -11.23 -4.03
CA TYR A 16 2.18 -12.35 -3.95
C TYR A 16 2.20 -13.16 -5.26
N GLU A 17 1.03 -13.54 -5.78
CA GLU A 17 0.93 -14.31 -7.04
C GLU A 17 1.50 -13.53 -8.23
N TYR A 18 1.31 -12.21 -8.27
CA TYR A 18 1.91 -11.34 -9.28
C TYR A 18 3.45 -11.29 -9.18
N ALA A 19 3.96 -11.06 -7.97
CA ALA A 19 5.39 -10.97 -7.71
C ALA A 19 6.11 -12.31 -7.96
N GLU A 20 5.48 -13.43 -7.59
CA GLU A 20 5.97 -14.78 -7.85
C GLU A 20 6.02 -15.07 -9.35
N ALA A 21 4.97 -14.72 -10.09
CA ALA A 21 4.93 -14.91 -11.55
C ALA A 21 5.98 -14.04 -12.29
N ALA A 22 6.32 -12.87 -11.74
CA ALA A 22 7.36 -11.99 -12.26
C ALA A 22 8.78 -12.39 -11.81
N GLY A 23 8.93 -13.21 -10.76
CA GLY A 23 10.23 -13.50 -10.15
C GLY A 23 10.80 -12.38 -9.28
N ASP A 24 9.95 -11.42 -8.88
CA ASP A 24 10.32 -10.16 -8.21
C ASP A 24 9.85 -10.10 -6.74
N LEU A 25 9.77 -11.25 -6.08
CA LEU A 25 9.27 -11.35 -4.69
C LEU A 25 10.06 -10.47 -3.71
N GLU A 26 11.37 -10.34 -3.89
CA GLU A 26 12.22 -9.51 -3.02
C GLU A 26 11.85 -8.03 -3.12
N THR A 27 11.77 -7.49 -4.34
CA THR A 27 11.34 -6.11 -4.62
C THR A 27 9.96 -5.84 -4.03
N TRP A 28 8.99 -6.71 -4.31
CA TRP A 28 7.63 -6.55 -3.78
C TRP A 28 7.56 -6.65 -2.26
N SER A 29 8.37 -7.51 -1.64
CA SER A 29 8.45 -7.61 -0.19
C SER A 29 8.98 -6.30 0.42
N GLN A 30 10.00 -5.68 -0.19
CA GLN A 30 10.54 -4.40 0.26
C GLN A 30 9.52 -3.27 0.09
N THR A 31 8.87 -3.18 -1.07
CA THR A 31 7.81 -2.19 -1.34
C THR A 31 6.65 -2.32 -0.35
N LEU A 32 6.18 -3.55 -0.07
CA LEU A 32 5.09 -3.77 0.89
C LEU A 32 5.50 -3.43 2.33
N ALA A 33 6.75 -3.69 2.72
CA ALA A 33 7.26 -3.30 4.02
C ALA A 33 7.32 -1.77 4.17
N LEU A 34 7.79 -1.06 3.14
CA LEU A 34 7.79 0.40 3.09
C LEU A 34 6.37 0.98 3.17
N LEU A 35 5.44 0.46 2.36
CA LEU A 35 4.03 0.87 2.38
C LEU A 35 3.38 0.62 3.75
N GLY A 36 3.72 -0.50 4.41
CA GLY A 36 3.29 -0.78 5.78
C GLY A 36 3.78 0.28 6.76
N ALA A 37 5.06 0.60 6.73
CA ALA A 37 5.66 1.63 7.59
C ALA A 37 5.06 3.03 7.33
N LEU A 38 4.80 3.37 6.07
CA LEU A 38 4.15 4.64 5.71
C LEU A 38 2.70 4.69 6.19
N ALA A 39 1.95 3.59 6.11
CA ALA A 39 0.57 3.54 6.62
C ALA A 39 0.48 3.72 8.15
N GLU A 40 1.57 3.45 8.88
CA GLU A 40 1.67 3.72 10.31
C GLU A 40 2.04 5.18 10.63
N ASN A 41 2.53 5.96 9.66
CA ASN A 41 2.91 7.35 9.84
C ASN A 41 1.68 8.26 10.00
N ASP A 42 1.65 9.08 11.05
CA ASP A 42 0.51 9.99 11.34
C ASP A 42 0.18 10.92 10.17
N SER A 43 1.17 11.50 9.49
CA SER A 43 0.93 12.42 8.37
C SER A 43 0.29 11.71 7.18
N VAL A 44 0.67 10.46 6.91
CA VAL A 44 0.04 9.63 5.86
C VAL A 44 -1.39 9.27 6.26
N ARG A 45 -1.64 8.95 7.53
CA ARG A 45 -2.99 8.67 8.04
C ARG A 45 -3.90 9.89 7.96
N GLU A 46 -3.38 11.08 8.25
CA GLU A 46 -4.11 12.35 8.07
C GLU A 46 -4.42 12.62 6.60
N LEU A 47 -3.46 12.40 5.69
CA LEU A 47 -3.68 12.52 4.25
C LEU A 47 -4.79 11.58 3.76
N LEU A 48 -4.72 10.30 4.17
CA LEU A 48 -5.67 9.25 3.77
C LEU A 48 -7.07 9.44 4.35
N SER A 49 -7.20 10.10 5.51
CA SER A 49 -8.48 10.40 6.13
C SER A 49 -9.03 11.78 5.79
N SER A 50 -8.23 12.63 5.14
CA SER A 50 -8.62 13.99 4.80
C SER A 50 -9.66 14.00 3.67
N PRO A 51 -10.84 14.61 3.90
CA PRO A 51 -11.86 14.76 2.86
C PRO A 51 -11.49 15.82 1.80
N ALA A 52 -10.37 16.53 1.98
CA ALA A 52 -9.90 17.54 1.03
C ALA A 52 -9.27 16.94 -0.22
N PHE A 53 -8.87 15.66 -0.18
CA PHE A 53 -8.22 14.98 -1.30
C PHE A 53 -9.13 13.91 -1.89
N THR A 54 -9.05 13.76 -3.21
CA THR A 54 -9.69 12.63 -3.88
C THR A 54 -8.89 11.35 -3.63
N THR A 55 -9.52 10.19 -3.75
CA THR A 55 -8.83 8.89 -3.66
C THR A 55 -7.68 8.76 -4.65
N VAL A 56 -7.79 9.40 -5.82
CA VAL A 56 -6.72 9.45 -6.82
C VAL A 56 -5.55 10.30 -6.33
N GLN A 57 -5.80 11.49 -5.77
CA GLN A 57 -4.73 12.35 -5.23
C GLN A 57 -4.02 11.69 -4.05
N GLN A 58 -4.77 11.04 -3.17
CA GLN A 58 -4.20 10.27 -2.05
C GLN A 58 -3.28 9.15 -2.55
N ALA A 59 -3.70 8.41 -3.58
CA ALA A 59 -2.88 7.35 -4.17
C ALA A 59 -1.64 7.90 -4.86
N ASP A 60 -1.77 8.99 -5.62
CA ASP A 60 -0.66 9.63 -6.35
C ASP A 60 0.42 10.13 -5.39
N THR A 61 0.02 10.80 -4.30
CA THR A 61 0.95 11.22 -3.24
C THR A 61 1.62 10.04 -2.55
N LEU A 62 0.90 8.95 -2.28
CA LEU A 62 1.51 7.74 -1.72
C LEU A 62 2.53 7.11 -2.67
N ILE A 63 2.22 7.07 -3.97
CA ILE A 63 3.13 6.55 -5.00
C ILE A 63 4.38 7.43 -5.10
N GLU A 64 4.24 8.76 -5.04
CA GLU A 64 5.36 9.70 -5.05
C GLU A 64 6.28 9.48 -3.85
N VAL A 65 5.73 9.29 -2.65
CA VAL A 65 6.50 9.03 -1.43
C VAL A 65 7.19 7.65 -1.46
N CYS A 66 6.60 6.66 -2.14
CA CYS A 66 7.19 5.33 -2.29
C CYS A 66 8.17 5.19 -3.47
N GLY A 67 8.15 6.12 -4.43
CA GLY A 67 8.82 6.00 -5.73
C GLY A 67 10.21 6.64 -5.83
N ASP A 68 10.82 7.04 -4.71
CA ASP A 68 12.14 7.70 -4.67
C ASP A 68 13.33 6.72 -4.51
N GLU A 69 13.14 5.42 -4.73
CA GLU A 69 14.24 4.43 -4.81
C GLU A 69 14.27 3.68 -6.15
#